data_AF-A0A1Y2ABX3-F1
#
_entry.id   AF-A0A1Y2ABX3-F1
#
_cell.length_a   1.000
_cell.length_b   1.000
_cell.length_c   1.000
_cell.angle_alpha   90.00
_cell.angle_beta   90.00
_cell.angle_gamma   90.00
#
_symmetry.space_group_name_H-M   'P 1'
#
loop_
_entity.id
_entity.type
_entity.pdbx_description
1 polymer ?
#
loop_
_entity_poly.entity_id
_entity_poly.type
_entity_poly.pdbx_seq_one_letter_code
_entity_poly.pdbx_strand_id
1 'polypeptide(L)'
;ERNHYICLSHCWGRKQLITTTKATLATHQQRIPWEALPKTFKEAIEATHSLGLKFIWIDSLCIVQDDLDDWRREGSKMGAIYRSSYLTVAAASSHDSSGGLFATSPPECSPQKIIFEDSESNIFVQAKDSPCHSQYTPPAHKMKRLPLLSRAWTFQEMLLAPRVALFAADEIVWLCPSLKSCECSSALDNIFDKSPFLTISTNSGPNRALQWRSTVEQYTRRYMTFEKDIFPALSGLANLFASQGESNQYLAGVWENSLVEDLL
;
A
#
# COMPACT_ATOMS: atom_id res chain seq x y z
N GLU A 1 -21.24 9.90 -2.44
CA GLU A 1 -20.77 8.90 -3.43
C GLU A 1 -19.37 8.44 -3.02
N ARG A 2 -19.09 7.13 -2.96
CA ARG A 2 -17.72 6.67 -2.67
C ARG A 2 -16.82 7.03 -3.84
N ASN A 3 -15.61 7.51 -3.59
CA ASN A 3 -14.73 7.95 -4.66
C ASN A 3 -14.38 6.74 -5.57
N HIS A 4 -14.54 6.92 -6.89
CA HIS A 4 -14.46 5.85 -7.89
C HIS A 4 -13.07 5.78 -8.54
N TYR A 5 -12.02 5.64 -7.73
CA TYR A 5 -10.68 5.40 -8.26
C TYR A 5 -9.90 4.39 -7.43
N ILE A 6 -8.92 3.76 -8.09
CA ILE A 6 -7.93 2.89 -7.46
C ILE A 6 -6.63 3.64 -7.24
N CYS A 7 -5.91 3.38 -6.16
CA CYS A 7 -4.51 3.80 -6.04
C CYS A 7 -3.58 2.63 -6.41
N LEU A 8 -2.46 2.93 -7.06
CA LEU A 8 -1.35 1.98 -7.21
C LEU A 8 -0.25 2.28 -6.19
N SER A 9 0.03 1.33 -5.31
CA SER A 9 1.25 1.31 -4.49
C SER A 9 2.30 0.44 -5.17
N HIS A 10 3.45 1.00 -5.53
CA HIS A 10 4.48 0.29 -6.28
C HIS A 10 5.91 0.80 -6.00
N CYS A 11 6.91 -0.02 -6.31
CA CYS A 11 8.30 0.41 -6.28
C CYS A 11 8.67 1.12 -7.58
N TRP A 12 9.17 2.35 -7.51
CA TRP A 12 9.70 3.05 -8.70
C TRP A 12 10.95 2.39 -9.27
N GLY A 13 11.80 1.80 -8.41
CA GLY A 13 13.07 1.18 -8.82
C GLY A 13 14.17 2.17 -9.19
N ARG A 14 15.19 1.69 -9.91
CA ARG A 14 16.34 2.49 -10.39
C ARG A 14 16.31 2.82 -11.88
N LYS A 15 15.43 2.17 -12.65
CA LYS A 15 15.27 2.43 -14.08
C LYS A 15 14.48 3.73 -14.27
N GLN A 16 14.68 4.39 -15.42
CA GLN A 16 13.93 5.59 -15.76
C GLN A 16 12.44 5.25 -15.87
N LEU A 17 11.65 5.85 -14.99
CA LEU A 17 10.21 5.68 -14.90
C LEU A 17 9.51 6.78 -15.71
N ILE A 18 8.40 6.43 -16.37
CA ILE A 18 7.52 7.44 -16.97
C ILE A 18 6.96 8.33 -15.86
N THR A 19 7.20 9.64 -15.98
CA THR A 19 6.80 10.63 -14.97
C THR A 19 6.17 11.84 -15.65
N THR A 20 5.21 12.45 -14.97
CA THR A 20 4.68 13.74 -15.38
C THR A 20 5.61 14.85 -14.92
N THR A 21 5.99 15.72 -15.84
CA THR A 21 6.82 16.90 -15.63
C THR A 21 6.10 18.12 -16.20
N LYS A 22 6.57 19.34 -15.93
CA LYS A 22 6.02 20.56 -16.55
C LYS A 22 6.00 20.47 -18.08
N ALA A 23 7.04 19.86 -18.66
CA ALA A 23 7.16 19.67 -20.10
C ALA A 23 6.18 18.62 -20.66
N THR A 24 5.88 17.56 -19.89
CA THR A 24 5.02 16.45 -20.33
C THR A 24 3.57 16.56 -19.85
N LEU A 25 3.25 17.52 -18.98
CA LEU A 25 1.91 17.68 -18.39
C LEU A 25 0.83 17.84 -19.46
N ALA A 26 1.02 18.75 -20.41
CA ALA A 26 0.04 19.02 -21.45
C ALA A 26 -0.20 17.80 -22.37
N THR A 27 0.84 17.01 -22.64
CA THR A 27 0.72 15.81 -23.47
C THR A 27 0.07 14.66 -22.69
N HIS A 28 0.48 14.44 -21.44
CA HIS A 28 -0.09 13.42 -20.56
C HIS A 28 -1.58 13.65 -20.27
N GLN A 29 -2.02 14.92 -20.17
CA GLN A 29 -3.45 15.26 -20.03
C GLN A 29 -4.29 14.87 -21.26
N GLN A 30 -3.70 14.83 -22.44
CA GLN A 30 -4.38 14.38 -23.66
C GLN A 30 -4.37 12.85 -23.77
N ARG A 31 -3.17 12.26 -23.66
CA ARG A 31 -2.98 10.81 -23.66
C ARG A 31 -1.59 10.44 -23.15
N ILE A 32 -1.50 9.29 -22.50
CA ILE A 32 -0.24 8.60 -22.27
C ILE A 32 -0.23 7.37 -23.18
N PRO A 33 0.72 7.23 -24.11
CA PRO A 33 0.80 6.06 -24.98
C PRO A 33 0.90 4.77 -24.17
N TRP A 34 0.09 3.77 -24.50
CA TRP A 34 0.04 2.50 -23.76
C TRP A 34 1.41 1.82 -23.73
N GLU A 35 2.14 1.89 -24.83
CA GLU A 35 3.44 1.28 -25.07
C GLU A 35 4.52 1.88 -24.16
N ALA A 36 4.36 3.15 -23.77
CA ALA A 36 5.26 3.85 -22.86
C ALA A 36 5.04 3.44 -21.39
N LEU A 37 3.90 2.82 -21.07
CA LEU A 37 3.62 2.38 -19.71
C LEU A 37 4.41 1.09 -19.38
N PRO A 38 5.05 1.05 -18.21
CA PRO A 38 5.74 -0.15 -17.76
C PRO A 38 4.72 -1.23 -17.36
N LYS A 39 5.16 -2.49 -17.30
CA LYS A 39 4.30 -3.66 -17.08
C LYS A 39 3.38 -3.52 -15.86
N THR A 40 3.90 -3.05 -14.73
CA THR A 40 3.11 -2.86 -13.49
C THR A 40 1.97 -1.87 -13.69
N PHE A 41 2.15 -0.83 -14.50
CA PHE A 41 1.11 0.18 -14.73
C PHE A 41 0.02 -0.40 -15.64
N LYS A 42 0.42 -1.13 -16.68
CA LYS A 42 -0.50 -1.82 -17.58
C LYS A 42 -1.41 -2.79 -16.82
N GLU A 43 -0.80 -3.69 -16.05
CA GLU A 43 -1.54 -4.69 -15.27
C GLU A 43 -2.40 -4.04 -14.18
N ALA A 44 -1.97 -2.93 -13.58
CA ALA A 44 -2.78 -2.18 -12.62
C ALA A 44 -4.00 -1.51 -13.28
N ILE A 45 -3.84 -0.97 -14.49
CA ILE A 45 -4.96 -0.42 -15.28
C ILE A 45 -5.93 -1.54 -15.68
N GLU A 46 -5.42 -2.68 -16.13
CA GLU A 46 -6.23 -3.86 -16.45
C GLU A 46 -7.03 -4.36 -15.24
N ALA A 47 -6.39 -4.46 -14.07
CA ALA A 47 -7.06 -4.81 -12.82
C ALA A 47 -8.13 -3.78 -12.45
N THR A 48 -7.84 -2.49 -12.65
CA THR A 48 -8.80 -1.40 -12.39
C THR A 48 -10.04 -1.53 -13.26
N HIS A 49 -9.86 -1.75 -14.57
CA HIS A 49 -10.96 -1.90 -15.50
C HIS A 49 -11.76 -3.20 -15.26
N SER A 50 -11.09 -4.29 -14.91
CA SER A 50 -11.73 -5.58 -14.58
C SER A 50 -12.61 -5.49 -13.33
N LEU A 51 -12.30 -4.56 -12.42
CA LEU A 51 -13.13 -4.23 -11.25
C LEU A 51 -14.25 -3.23 -11.55
N GLY A 52 -14.43 -2.83 -12.81
CA GLY A 52 -15.47 -1.88 -13.25
C GLY A 52 -15.15 -0.41 -12.95
N LEU A 53 -13.91 -0.08 -12.60
CA LEU A 53 -13.46 1.28 -12.32
C LEU A 53 -12.71 1.86 -13.51
N LYS A 54 -12.83 3.18 -13.71
CA LYS A 54 -12.23 3.89 -14.85
C LYS A 54 -10.95 4.65 -14.49
N PHE A 55 -10.79 4.99 -13.22
CA PHE A 55 -9.75 5.90 -12.77
C PHE A 55 -8.77 5.17 -11.87
N ILE A 56 -7.48 5.39 -12.15
CA ILE A 56 -6.38 4.95 -11.30
C ILE A 56 -5.48 6.16 -11.01
N TRP A 57 -5.04 6.25 -9.77
CA TRP A 57 -4.06 7.22 -9.31
C TRP A 57 -2.70 6.54 -9.18
N ILE A 58 -1.70 7.09 -9.85
CA ILE A 58 -0.31 6.63 -9.84
C ILE A 58 0.56 7.87 -9.59
N ASP A 59 1.26 7.90 -8.46
CA ASP A 59 2.05 9.05 -8.00
C ASP A 59 2.95 9.70 -9.07
N SER A 60 3.72 8.87 -9.79
CA SER A 60 4.61 9.30 -10.86
C SER A 60 3.90 10.00 -12.03
N LEU A 61 2.62 9.69 -12.27
CA LEU A 61 1.82 10.26 -13.35
C LEU A 61 0.89 11.39 -12.88
N CYS A 62 0.40 11.32 -11.66
CA CYS A 62 -0.58 12.26 -11.12
C CYS A 62 0.04 13.44 -10.37
N ILE A 63 1.35 13.41 -10.12
CA ILE A 63 2.13 14.50 -9.51
C ILE A 63 3.18 14.99 -10.52
N VAL A 64 3.33 16.31 -10.65
CA VAL A 64 4.35 16.95 -11.48
C VAL A 64 5.69 16.89 -10.75
N GLN A 65 6.55 15.95 -11.16
CA GLN A 65 7.74 15.54 -10.41
C GLN A 65 8.87 16.57 -10.36
N ASP A 66 8.93 17.48 -11.33
CA ASP A 66 9.89 18.58 -11.41
C ASP A 66 9.32 19.90 -10.85
N ASP A 67 8.17 19.86 -10.17
CA ASP A 67 7.57 20.98 -9.45
C ASP A 67 7.59 20.73 -7.93
N LEU A 68 8.46 21.44 -7.22
CA LEU A 68 8.59 21.30 -5.76
C LEU A 68 7.32 21.72 -5.01
N ASP A 69 6.56 22.69 -5.52
CA ASP A 69 5.33 23.17 -4.87
C ASP A 69 4.16 22.20 -5.10
N ASP A 70 4.08 21.60 -6.30
CA ASP A 70 3.16 20.50 -6.55
C ASP A 70 3.50 19.28 -5.69
N TRP A 71 4.78 18.89 -5.64
CA TRP A 71 5.23 17.77 -4.81
C TRP A 71 4.90 17.97 -3.33
N ARG A 72 5.13 19.17 -2.77
CA ARG A 72 4.79 19.49 -1.38
C ARG A 72 3.29 19.40 -1.12
N ARG A 73 2.49 19.96 -2.03
CA ARG A 73 1.03 19.95 -1.94
C ARG A 73 0.48 18.53 -2.02
N GLU A 74 0.88 17.76 -3.02
CA GLU A 74 0.38 16.39 -3.21
C GLU A 74 0.95 15.42 -2.17
N GLY A 75 2.22 15.59 -1.79
CA GLY A 75 2.85 14.86 -0.68
C GLY A 75 2.05 14.99 0.63
N SER A 76 1.58 16.20 0.96
CA SER A 76 0.73 16.44 2.13
C SER A 76 -0.67 15.79 2.03
N LYS A 77 -1.15 15.55 0.81
CA LYS A 77 -2.44 14.90 0.53
C LYS A 77 -2.36 13.40 0.37
N MET A 78 -1.17 12.81 0.25
CA MET A 78 -0.96 11.37 0.03
C MET A 78 -1.85 10.51 0.92
N GLY A 79 -1.84 10.77 2.24
CA GLY A 79 -2.67 10.03 3.17
C GLY A 79 -4.17 10.12 2.86
N ALA A 80 -4.65 11.31 2.49
CA ALA A 80 -6.06 11.53 2.12
C ALA A 80 -6.42 10.88 0.78
N ILE A 81 -5.51 10.87 -0.20
CA ILE A 81 -5.68 10.19 -1.50
C ILE A 81 -5.88 8.69 -1.28
N TYR A 82 -4.95 8.03 -0.58
CA TYR A 82 -5.07 6.60 -0.31
C TYR A 82 -6.28 6.28 0.57
N ARG A 83 -6.57 7.10 1.59
CA ARG A 83 -7.76 6.93 2.45
C ARG A 83 -9.08 7.06 1.68
N SER A 84 -9.08 7.84 0.62
CA SER A 84 -10.27 8.13 -0.17
C SER A 84 -10.48 7.15 -1.32
N SER A 85 -9.50 6.31 -1.65
CA SER A 85 -9.58 5.36 -2.77
C SER A 85 -10.63 4.27 -2.53
N TYR A 86 -11.16 3.71 -3.61
CA TYR A 86 -12.04 2.55 -3.53
C TYR A 86 -11.29 1.29 -3.08
N LEU A 87 -10.08 1.13 -3.63
CA LEU A 87 -9.15 0.03 -3.41
C LEU A 87 -7.74 0.55 -3.71
N THR A 88 -6.75 0.09 -2.95
CA THR A 88 -5.35 0.21 -3.33
C THR A 88 -4.85 -1.12 -3.87
N VAL A 89 -4.34 -1.13 -5.09
CA VAL A 89 -3.62 -2.25 -5.68
C VAL A 89 -2.15 -2.08 -5.32
N ALA A 90 -1.57 -3.09 -4.67
CA ALA A 90 -0.19 -3.03 -4.19
C ALA A 90 0.67 -4.08 -4.90
N ALA A 91 1.61 -3.61 -5.72
CA ALA A 91 2.55 -4.44 -6.48
C ALA A 91 3.69 -4.92 -5.58
N ALA A 92 3.38 -5.82 -4.64
CA ALA A 92 4.25 -6.08 -3.50
C ALA A 92 5.57 -6.77 -3.87
N SER A 93 5.52 -7.68 -4.84
CA SER A 93 6.65 -8.49 -5.32
C SER A 93 7.54 -7.79 -6.35
N SER A 94 7.06 -6.69 -6.93
CA SER A 94 7.77 -5.94 -7.97
C SER A 94 8.82 -5.00 -7.39
N HIS A 95 10.08 -5.19 -7.80
CA HIS A 95 11.22 -4.38 -7.37
C HIS A 95 11.25 -3.00 -8.04
N ASP A 96 10.64 -2.90 -9.21
CA ASP A 96 10.49 -1.69 -10.00
C ASP A 96 9.18 -1.78 -10.81
N SER A 97 8.84 -0.72 -11.55
CA SER A 97 7.60 -0.68 -12.32
C SER A 97 7.55 -1.68 -13.49
N SER A 98 8.65 -2.40 -13.81
CA SER A 98 8.69 -3.40 -14.89
C SER A 98 8.32 -4.82 -14.47
N GLY A 99 8.18 -5.11 -13.17
CA GLY A 99 7.90 -6.47 -12.69
C GLY A 99 6.48 -6.98 -12.96
N GLY A 100 5.46 -6.12 -12.82
CA GLY A 100 4.05 -6.48 -12.94
C GLY A 100 3.34 -6.69 -11.60
N LEU A 101 2.05 -6.97 -11.67
CA LEU A 101 1.20 -7.46 -10.59
C LEU A 101 1.03 -8.98 -10.65
N PHE A 102 0.86 -9.53 -11.84
CA PHE A 102 0.45 -10.93 -12.00
C PHE A 102 1.70 -11.83 -11.97
N ALA A 103 1.92 -12.47 -10.83
CA ALA A 103 2.96 -13.46 -10.69
C ALA A 103 2.70 -14.63 -11.65
N THR A 104 3.72 -15.01 -12.42
CA THR A 104 3.66 -16.21 -13.24
C THR A 104 4.09 -17.38 -12.37
N SER A 105 3.13 -18.19 -11.93
CA SER A 105 3.46 -19.46 -11.28
C SER A 105 4.14 -20.38 -12.29
N PRO A 106 5.16 -21.15 -11.87
CA PRO A 106 5.65 -22.27 -12.66
C PRO A 106 4.47 -23.16 -13.10
N PRO A 107 4.52 -23.80 -14.29
CA PRO A 107 3.44 -24.66 -14.76
C PRO A 107 3.05 -25.73 -13.73
N GLU A 108 4.01 -26.24 -12.96
CA GLU A 108 3.81 -27.23 -11.91
C GLU A 108 2.96 -26.71 -10.73
N CYS A 109 2.94 -25.39 -10.52
CA CYS A 109 2.17 -24.71 -9.50
C CYS A 109 0.97 -23.95 -10.09
N SER A 110 0.59 -24.20 -11.36
CA SER A 110 -0.57 -23.56 -11.96
C SER A 110 -1.88 -24.14 -11.40
N PRO A 111 -2.94 -23.32 -11.20
CA PRO A 111 -4.24 -23.84 -10.78
C PRO A 111 -4.77 -24.88 -11.77
N GLN A 112 -5.01 -26.09 -11.29
CA GLN A 112 -5.60 -27.19 -12.06
C GLN A 112 -7.10 -27.21 -11.84
N LYS A 113 -7.88 -27.21 -12.92
CA LYS A 113 -9.33 -27.36 -12.83
C LYS A 113 -9.67 -28.81 -12.50
N ILE A 114 -10.36 -29.04 -11.40
CA ILE A 114 -10.96 -30.34 -11.07
C ILE A 114 -12.38 -30.35 -11.63
N ILE A 115 -12.67 -31.34 -12.46
CA ILE A 115 -13.99 -31.56 -13.04
C ILE A 115 -14.68 -32.64 -12.21
N PHE A 116 -15.82 -32.29 -11.63
CA PHE A 116 -16.72 -33.25 -11.01
C PHE A 116 -17.85 -33.54 -11.99
N GLU A 117 -18.13 -34.82 -12.24
CA GLU A 117 -19.14 -35.26 -13.22
C GLU A 117 -20.55 -34.72 -12.90
N ASP A 118 -20.84 -34.42 -11.62
CA ASP A 118 -22.16 -34.05 -11.11
C ASP A 118 -22.28 -32.60 -10.60
N SER A 119 -21.32 -31.70 -10.89
CA SER A 119 -21.40 -30.31 -10.42
C SER A 119 -21.15 -29.29 -11.52
N GLU A 120 -22.00 -28.26 -11.60
CA GLU A 120 -21.76 -27.06 -12.44
C GLU A 120 -20.64 -26.15 -11.87
N SER A 121 -20.03 -26.52 -10.74
CA SER A 121 -19.03 -25.71 -10.06
C SER A 121 -17.65 -25.91 -10.66
N ASN A 122 -16.99 -24.81 -11.04
CA ASN A 122 -15.59 -24.82 -11.46
C ASN A 122 -14.69 -24.77 -10.22
N ILE A 123 -14.16 -25.90 -9.79
CA ILE A 123 -13.18 -25.97 -8.68
C ILE A 123 -11.77 -25.97 -9.27
N PHE A 124 -10.90 -25.12 -8.73
CA PHE A 124 -9.48 -25.08 -9.07
C PHE A 124 -8.65 -25.45 -7.84
N VAL A 125 -7.64 -26.29 -8.03
CA VAL A 125 -6.69 -26.67 -6.98
C VAL A 125 -5.30 -26.27 -7.41
N GLN A 126 -4.57 -25.63 -6.49
CA GLN A 126 -3.22 -25.18 -6.71
C GLN A 126 -2.33 -25.72 -5.59
N ALA A 127 -1.27 -26.44 -5.94
CA ALA A 127 -0.23 -26.78 -5.00
C ALA A 127 0.59 -25.53 -4.69
N LYS A 128 0.60 -25.11 -3.42
CA LYS A 128 1.45 -24.02 -2.93
C LYS A 128 2.36 -24.55 -1.82
N ASP A 129 3.63 -24.20 -1.88
CA ASP A 129 4.47 -24.24 -0.68
C ASP A 129 3.79 -23.36 0.36
N SER A 130 3.66 -23.86 1.59
CA SER A 130 2.93 -23.14 2.66
C SER A 130 3.54 -21.73 2.80
N PRO A 131 2.83 -20.66 2.41
CA PRO A 131 3.41 -19.34 2.40
C PRO A 131 3.69 -18.93 3.84
N CYS A 132 4.95 -18.59 4.12
CA CYS A 132 5.33 -18.20 5.47
C CYS A 132 4.86 -16.76 5.70
N HIS A 133 3.72 -16.58 6.39
CA HIS A 133 3.13 -15.27 6.68
C HIS A 133 4.08 -14.29 7.41
N SER A 134 5.13 -14.79 8.06
CA SER A 134 6.22 -13.96 8.60
C SER A 134 6.90 -13.08 7.55
N GLN A 135 6.80 -13.44 6.26
CA GLN A 135 7.35 -12.66 5.14
C GLN A 135 6.67 -11.30 4.98
N TYR A 136 5.46 -11.08 5.52
CA TYR A 136 4.71 -9.85 5.37
C TYR A 136 5.01 -8.79 6.46
N THR A 137 5.78 -9.14 7.51
CA THR A 137 6.11 -8.25 8.64
C THR A 137 7.58 -7.81 8.65
N PRO A 138 7.88 -6.49 8.68
CA PRO A 138 9.25 -5.98 8.87
C PRO A 138 9.80 -6.20 10.31
N PRO A 139 11.13 -6.34 10.52
CA PRO A 139 12.21 -6.20 9.56
C PRO A 139 12.79 -7.59 9.25
N ALA A 140 12.29 -8.29 8.24
CA ALA A 140 12.75 -9.67 7.99
C ALA A 140 14.14 -9.77 7.31
N HIS A 141 15.05 -8.80 7.51
CA HIS A 141 16.38 -8.71 6.88
C HIS A 141 16.36 -8.89 5.35
N LYS A 142 15.86 -7.82 4.71
CA LYS A 142 15.67 -7.59 3.26
C LYS A 142 14.52 -8.41 2.70
N MET A 143 13.35 -7.77 2.66
CA MET A 143 12.11 -8.16 1.97
C MET A 143 12.34 -8.35 0.45
N LYS A 144 13.22 -9.27 0.04
CA LYS A 144 13.59 -9.52 -1.35
C LYS A 144 12.40 -9.98 -2.17
N ARG A 145 11.50 -10.74 -1.56
CA ARG A 145 10.27 -11.20 -2.23
C ARG A 145 9.17 -10.17 -2.24
N LEU A 146 9.18 -9.22 -1.29
CA LEU A 146 8.12 -8.22 -1.11
C LEU A 146 8.73 -6.81 -0.93
N PRO A 147 9.52 -6.32 -1.90
CA PRO A 147 10.29 -5.08 -1.77
C PRO A 147 9.42 -3.86 -1.44
N LEU A 148 8.16 -3.83 -1.89
CA LEU A 148 7.24 -2.72 -1.62
C LEU A 148 7.04 -2.48 -0.11
N LEU A 149 6.85 -3.55 0.67
CA LEU A 149 6.54 -3.46 2.08
C LEU A 149 7.73 -2.98 2.94
N SER A 150 8.93 -2.97 2.34
CA SER A 150 10.11 -2.39 2.98
C SER A 150 10.15 -0.87 2.90
N ARG A 151 9.37 -0.21 2.06
CA ARG A 151 9.43 1.25 1.87
C ARG A 151 8.64 2.01 2.94
N ALA A 152 9.17 3.11 3.44
CA ALA A 152 8.47 3.90 4.47
C ALA A 152 7.13 4.47 3.99
N TRP A 153 7.07 5.04 2.77
CA TRP A 153 5.83 5.59 2.18
C TRP A 153 4.70 4.56 2.14
N THR A 154 5.02 3.29 1.84
CA THR A 154 4.01 2.25 1.69
C THR A 154 3.31 1.92 3.00
N PHE A 155 3.89 2.28 4.16
CA PHE A 155 3.23 2.08 5.43
C PHE A 155 1.91 2.85 5.54
N GLN A 156 1.92 4.16 5.24
CA GLN A 156 0.70 4.95 5.28
C GLN A 156 -0.25 4.58 4.13
N GLU A 157 0.29 4.25 2.95
CA GLU A 157 -0.49 3.83 1.79
C GLU A 157 -1.34 2.58 2.09
N MET A 158 -0.74 1.61 2.80
CA MET A 158 -1.41 0.37 3.18
C MET A 158 -2.40 0.57 4.33
N LEU A 159 -1.99 1.30 5.37
CA LEU A 159 -2.81 1.48 6.58
C LEU A 159 -4.02 2.39 6.37
N LEU A 160 -3.85 3.49 5.61
CA LEU A 160 -4.91 4.47 5.42
C LEU A 160 -5.93 4.02 4.37
N ALA A 161 -5.54 3.19 3.39
CA ALA A 161 -6.43 2.71 2.36
C ALA A 161 -7.62 1.92 2.95
N PRO A 162 -8.87 2.14 2.51
CA PRO A 162 -10.02 1.38 3.00
C PRO A 162 -9.94 -0.12 2.68
N ARG A 163 -9.33 -0.46 1.55
CA ARG A 163 -9.12 -1.82 1.07
C ARG A 163 -7.78 -1.90 0.37
N VAL A 164 -7.10 -3.02 0.49
CA VAL A 164 -5.85 -3.30 -0.21
C VAL A 164 -5.94 -4.69 -0.83
N ALA A 165 -5.62 -4.78 -2.11
CA ALA A 165 -5.29 -6.02 -2.79
C ALA A 165 -3.77 -6.04 -2.98
N LEU A 166 -3.09 -6.82 -2.15
CA LEU A 166 -1.64 -6.97 -2.15
C LEU A 166 -1.27 -8.14 -3.06
N PHE A 167 -0.67 -7.84 -4.20
CA PHE A 167 -0.14 -8.82 -5.13
C PHE A 167 1.26 -9.25 -4.67
N ALA A 168 1.33 -10.34 -3.92
CA ALA A 168 2.57 -10.96 -3.47
C ALA A 168 3.19 -11.81 -4.61
N ALA A 169 4.29 -12.51 -4.32
CA ALA A 169 4.96 -13.34 -5.32
C ALA A 169 4.23 -14.68 -5.55
N ASP A 170 3.49 -15.13 -4.55
CA ASP A 170 2.91 -16.46 -4.39
C ASP A 170 1.37 -16.42 -4.26
N GLU A 171 0.80 -15.26 -3.92
CA GLU A 171 -0.63 -15.10 -3.73
C GLU A 171 -1.11 -13.66 -3.77
N ILE A 172 -2.43 -13.50 -3.75
CA ILE A 172 -3.08 -12.22 -3.47
C ILE A 172 -3.54 -12.22 -2.01
N VAL A 173 -3.21 -11.14 -1.30
CA VAL A 173 -3.67 -10.88 0.07
C VAL A 173 -4.66 -9.72 0.08
N TRP A 174 -5.83 -9.95 0.62
CA TRP A 174 -6.88 -8.96 0.82
C TRP A 174 -6.84 -8.40 2.24
N LEU A 175 -6.80 -7.07 2.37
CA LEU A 175 -6.81 -6.38 3.66
C LEU A 175 -7.85 -5.27 3.67
N CYS A 176 -8.86 -5.39 4.52
CA CYS A 176 -9.81 -4.32 4.83
C CYS A 176 -10.19 -4.34 6.32
N PRO A 177 -10.87 -3.29 6.84
CA PRO A 177 -11.34 -3.22 8.22
C PRO A 177 -12.10 -4.44 8.72
N SER A 178 -12.90 -5.06 7.85
CA SER A 178 -13.80 -6.15 8.22
C SER A 178 -13.25 -7.54 7.89
N LEU A 179 -12.22 -7.65 7.05
CA LEU A 179 -11.71 -8.93 6.57
C LEU A 179 -10.24 -8.83 6.19
N LYS A 180 -9.46 -9.79 6.68
CA LYS A 180 -8.11 -10.11 6.21
C LYS A 180 -8.15 -11.52 5.65
N SER A 181 -7.74 -11.73 4.42
CA SER A 181 -7.77 -13.04 3.77
C SER A 181 -6.63 -13.19 2.77
N CYS A 182 -6.07 -14.39 2.67
CA CYS A 182 -5.08 -14.79 1.67
C CYS A 182 -5.69 -15.90 0.79
N GLU A 183 -5.18 -16.08 -0.42
CA GLU A 183 -5.55 -17.26 -1.24
C GLU A 183 -5.18 -18.58 -0.56
N CYS A 184 -4.18 -18.56 0.32
CA CYS A 184 -3.76 -19.71 1.12
C CYS A 184 -4.77 -20.17 2.19
N SER A 185 -5.86 -19.43 2.41
CA SER A 185 -6.89 -19.70 3.43
C SER A 185 -6.39 -19.82 4.88
N SER A 186 -5.13 -19.48 5.15
CA SER A 186 -4.55 -19.50 6.49
C SER A 186 -4.80 -18.18 7.23
N ALA A 187 -4.78 -18.21 8.56
CA ALA A 187 -4.95 -17.00 9.36
C ALA A 187 -3.80 -16.00 9.13
N LEU A 188 -4.15 -14.74 8.84
CA LEU A 188 -3.22 -13.62 8.67
C LEU A 188 -3.06 -12.87 10.00
N ASP A 189 -2.45 -13.52 10.98
CA ASP A 189 -2.20 -12.91 12.28
C ASP A 189 -1.12 -11.81 12.14
N ASN A 190 -1.37 -10.63 12.73
CA ASN A 190 -0.43 -9.51 12.85
C ASN A 190 0.05 -8.82 11.55
N ILE A 191 -0.54 -9.13 10.39
CA ILE A 191 -0.19 -8.46 9.13
C ILE A 191 -1.02 -7.18 8.97
N PHE A 192 -0.32 -6.04 8.83
CA PHE A 192 -0.89 -4.70 8.64
C PHE A 192 -2.13 -4.47 9.47
N ASP A 193 -1.99 -4.58 10.80
CA ASP A 193 -3.15 -4.42 11.66
C ASP A 193 -3.66 -2.98 11.59
N LYS A 194 -4.79 -2.80 10.89
CA LYS A 194 -5.51 -1.53 10.80
C LYS A 194 -6.36 -1.28 12.05
N SER A 195 -6.55 -2.30 12.91
CA SER A 195 -7.38 -2.19 14.12
C SER A 195 -6.99 -1.02 15.03
N PRO A 196 -5.71 -0.67 15.22
CA PRO A 196 -5.33 0.48 16.04
C PRO A 196 -5.73 1.83 15.45
N PHE A 197 -6.12 1.90 14.17
CA PHE A 197 -6.54 3.14 13.48
C PHE A 197 -8.04 3.18 13.18
N LEU A 198 -8.68 2.01 13.12
CA LEU A 198 -10.12 1.85 12.87
C LEU A 198 -10.91 1.76 14.18
N THR A 199 -10.27 1.22 15.22
CA THR A 199 -10.86 0.86 16.50
C THR A 199 -10.18 1.62 17.63
N ILE A 200 -9.75 2.87 17.39
CA ILE A 200 -9.50 3.80 18.50
C ILE A 200 -10.86 4.09 19.12
N SER A 201 -11.33 3.13 19.93
CA SER A 201 -12.32 3.34 20.95
C SER A 201 -11.89 4.57 21.72
N THR A 202 -12.87 5.42 22.00
CA THR A 202 -12.84 6.69 22.74
C THR A 202 -12.28 6.58 24.17
N ASN A 203 -11.54 5.52 24.50
CA ASN A 203 -10.87 5.34 25.77
C ASN A 203 -9.57 6.17 25.77
N SER A 204 -9.66 7.38 26.30
CA SER A 204 -8.54 8.22 26.73
C SER A 204 -7.66 7.46 27.74
N GLY A 205 -6.33 7.42 27.49
CA GLY A 205 -5.36 6.82 28.43
C GLY A 205 -4.03 6.29 27.83
N PRO A 206 -3.25 5.53 28.63
CA PRO A 206 -1.92 4.98 28.29
C PRO A 206 -1.88 4.12 27.02
N ASN A 207 -3.01 3.50 26.69
CA ASN A 207 -3.15 2.61 25.54
C ASN A 207 -2.93 3.34 24.21
N ARG A 208 -3.33 4.62 24.13
CA ARG A 208 -3.18 5.42 22.91
C ARG A 208 -1.72 5.80 22.65
N ALA A 209 -0.98 6.23 23.66
CA ALA A 209 0.45 6.51 23.53
C ALA A 209 1.22 5.24 23.10
N LEU A 210 0.88 4.07 23.66
CA LEU A 210 1.46 2.79 23.24
C LEU A 210 1.13 2.43 21.79
N GLN A 211 -0.09 2.68 21.33
CA GLN A 211 -0.48 2.49 19.91
C GLN A 211 0.35 3.37 18.97
N TRP A 212 0.54 4.64 19.32
CA TRP A 212 1.38 5.54 18.53
C TRP A 212 2.85 5.09 18.51
N ARG A 213 3.41 4.71 19.66
CA ARG A 213 4.78 4.15 19.73
C ARG A 213 4.94 2.90 18.87
N SER A 214 3.99 1.97 18.93
CA SER A 214 4.01 0.79 18.05
C SER A 214 3.93 1.16 16.57
N THR A 215 3.15 2.19 16.22
CA THR A 215 3.08 2.72 14.86
C THR A 215 4.42 3.27 14.40
N VAL A 216 5.05 4.12 15.23
CA VAL A 216 6.37 4.70 14.96
C VAL A 216 7.42 3.60 14.86
N GLU A 217 7.44 2.62 15.76
CA GLU A 217 8.37 1.48 15.74
C GLU A 217 8.25 0.68 14.45
N GLN A 218 7.03 0.35 14.02
CA GLN A 218 6.81 -0.34 12.74
C GLN A 218 7.28 0.53 11.57
N TYR A 219 6.96 1.83 11.59
CA TYR A 219 7.36 2.77 10.55
C TYR A 219 8.88 2.89 10.42
N THR A 220 9.62 3.03 11.52
CA THR A 220 11.08 3.22 11.53
C THR A 220 11.85 1.96 11.15
N ARG A 221 11.24 0.76 11.21
CA ARG A 221 11.80 -0.49 10.68
C ARG A 221 11.85 -0.54 9.15
N ARG A 222 11.28 0.44 8.44
CA ARG A 222 11.22 0.49 6.98
C ARG A 222 12.38 1.27 6.39
N TYR A 223 12.77 0.90 5.19
CA TYR A 223 13.77 1.56 4.39
C TYR A 223 13.26 2.93 3.88
N MET A 224 14.06 3.96 4.15
CA MET A 224 13.88 5.30 3.64
C MET A 224 15.02 5.63 2.69
N THR A 225 14.67 5.99 1.46
CA THR A 225 15.66 6.41 0.46
C THR A 225 16.19 7.81 0.77
N PHE A 226 15.32 8.71 1.28
CA PHE A 226 15.65 10.10 1.57
C PHE A 226 15.15 10.48 2.96
N GLU A 227 16.04 10.99 3.81
CA GLU A 227 15.70 11.41 5.18
C GLU A 227 14.63 12.51 5.22
N LYS A 228 14.61 13.40 4.22
CA LYS A 228 13.58 14.45 4.11
C LYS A 228 12.14 13.91 4.03
N ASP A 229 11.97 12.63 3.69
CA ASP A 229 10.66 12.00 3.55
C ASP A 229 10.15 11.37 4.85
N ILE A 230 10.95 11.35 5.94
CA ILE A 230 10.58 10.75 7.24
C ILE A 230 9.20 11.24 7.72
N PHE A 231 9.04 12.54 7.91
CA PHE A 231 7.79 13.08 8.44
C PHE A 231 6.67 13.14 7.40
N PRO A 232 6.92 13.54 6.13
CA PRO A 232 5.90 13.47 5.08
C PRO A 232 5.26 12.08 4.94
N ALA A 233 6.05 11.02 4.98
CA ALA A 233 5.57 9.63 4.83
C ALA A 233 4.76 9.11 6.02
N LEU A 234 4.82 9.79 7.17
CA LEU A 234 4.04 9.46 8.38
C LEU A 234 2.87 10.42 8.62
N SER A 235 2.89 11.59 7.97
CA SER A 235 1.96 12.70 8.22
C SER A 235 0.48 12.34 8.10
N GLY A 236 0.11 11.49 7.14
CA GLY A 236 -1.28 11.04 6.97
C GLY A 236 -1.79 10.24 8.18
N LEU A 237 -0.93 9.39 8.75
CA LEU A 237 -1.24 8.63 9.96
C LEU A 237 -1.28 9.53 11.18
N ALA A 238 -0.34 10.48 11.30
CA ALA A 238 -0.35 11.47 12.38
C ALA A 238 -1.64 12.31 12.38
N ASN A 239 -2.09 12.77 11.21
CA ASN A 239 -3.33 13.54 11.06
C ASN A 239 -4.56 12.69 11.41
N LEU A 240 -4.62 11.43 10.96
CA LEU A 240 -5.69 10.51 11.33
C LEU A 240 -5.72 10.31 12.85
N PHE A 241 -4.56 10.03 13.44
CA PHE A 241 -4.43 9.84 14.86
C PHE A 241 -4.92 11.08 15.62
N ALA A 242 -4.40 12.28 15.31
CA ALA A 242 -4.84 13.55 15.89
C ALA A 242 -6.36 13.73 15.82
N SER A 243 -6.98 13.47 14.66
CA SER A 243 -8.43 13.64 14.47
C SER A 243 -9.30 12.72 15.32
N GLN A 244 -8.74 11.65 15.87
CA GLN A 244 -9.43 10.63 16.65
C GLN A 244 -9.17 10.74 18.16
N GLY A 245 -8.44 11.75 18.64
CA GLY A 245 -8.10 11.90 20.06
C GLY A 245 -8.34 13.30 20.60
N GLU A 246 -7.94 13.50 21.86
CA GLU A 246 -7.91 14.83 22.47
C GLU A 246 -6.96 15.77 21.70
N SER A 247 -7.32 17.05 21.68
CA SER A 247 -6.56 18.12 21.04
C SER A 247 -5.19 18.28 21.71
N ASN A 248 -4.20 17.51 21.25
CA ASN A 248 -2.80 17.57 21.67
C ASN A 248 -1.92 17.90 20.48
N GLN A 249 -0.85 18.66 20.72
CA GLN A 249 0.04 19.08 19.66
C GLN A 249 0.91 17.90 19.18
N TYR A 250 0.92 17.67 17.87
CA TYR A 250 1.87 16.77 17.21
C TYR A 250 3.22 17.47 17.06
N LEU A 251 4.28 16.85 17.57
CA LEU A 251 5.64 17.38 17.61
C LEU A 251 6.59 16.45 16.83
N ALA A 252 6.49 16.47 15.50
CA ALA A 252 7.43 15.79 14.60
C ALA A 252 7.78 14.34 15.02
N GLY A 253 6.76 13.48 15.12
CA GLY A 253 6.92 12.06 15.46
C GLY A 253 6.46 11.70 16.86
N VAL A 254 6.35 12.67 17.77
CA VAL A 254 5.86 12.47 19.15
C VAL A 254 4.68 13.39 19.45
N TRP A 255 4.02 13.19 20.59
CA TRP A 255 2.91 14.02 21.06
C TRP A 255 3.29 14.75 22.32
N GLU A 256 2.83 16.00 22.47
CA GLU A 256 3.13 16.84 23.64
C GLU A 256 2.83 16.16 24.98
N ASN A 257 1.71 15.43 25.06
CA ASN A 257 1.24 14.76 26.27
C ASN A 257 1.97 13.45 26.61
N SER A 258 2.80 12.91 25.71
CA SER A 258 3.67 11.75 25.95
C SER A 258 5.14 12.07 25.75
N LEU A 259 5.49 13.36 25.60
CA LEU A 259 6.81 13.81 25.19
C LEU A 259 7.90 13.35 26.17
N VAL A 260 7.63 13.40 27.47
CA VAL A 260 8.62 12.99 28.48
C VAL A 260 8.91 11.50 28.37
N GLU A 261 7.88 10.65 28.26
CA GLU A 261 8.09 9.22 28.11
C GLU A 261 8.64 8.81 26.74
N ASP A 262 8.35 9.58 25.68
CA ASP A 262 8.83 9.30 24.32
C ASP A 262 10.30 9.69 24.10
N LEU A 263 10.88 10.52 24.98
CA LEU A 263 12.28 10.96 24.94
C LEU A 263 13.21 10.16 25.88
N LEU A 264 12.68 9.25 26.68
CA LEU A 264 13.43 8.35 27.57
C LEU A 264 13.83 7.06 26.84
#